data_AF-A0A7H4GNU1-F1
#
_entry.id   AF-A0A7H4GNU1-F1
#
_cell.length_a   1.000
_cell.length_b   1.000
_cell.length_c   1.000
_cell.angle_alpha   90.00
_cell.angle_beta   90.00
_cell.angle_gamma   90.00
#
_symmetry.space_group_name_H-M   'P 1'
#
loop_
_entity.id
_entity.type
_entity.pdbx_description
1 polymer ?
#
loop_
_entity_poly.entity_id
_entity_poly.type
_entity_poly.pdbx_seq_one_letter_code
_entity_poly.pdbx_strand_id
1 'polypeptide(L)'
;MNIVRASTIAAITMLMAVGSVLGADRTLRLMVDGEELEVPLKSGQLMSLLADGDVAAEAADGFTCSTEPEQPDCDDVQVSLDQSNNLGYFTVSPNPVTQGQSLTLEWRARGAWECEGSGLSGTNWSGQLNPAGSRTVGTSNLSVGDASVGIECRNGAVSDQRSITLEVLEPDDGNGDPPESCDDRPTLSTVPGWSRETDIGGNGGNPNIYTDVFPGNEFPGTSNNFSFSLRRDRYVAMRFTVPDNLTGLGSWRVAPMTGAGSPSAAGRMFATITRCPGDFDVATFEDKSCGAIATTSEGIIRTYWTVGNTPGYCSIEPGETYYFNVLYSVNGADPEDFPPQQSDCNGRSRCGHYLQPALF
;
A
#
# COMPACT_ATOMS: atom_id res chain seq x y z
N MET A 1 24.18 -33.89 -23.73
CA MET A 1 23.31 -34.88 -23.07
C MET A 1 23.32 -34.53 -21.60
N ASN A 2 22.26 -33.89 -21.12
CA ASN A 2 22.20 -33.42 -19.74
C ASN A 2 21.90 -34.62 -18.85
N ILE A 3 22.78 -34.90 -17.89
CA ILE A 3 22.63 -35.98 -16.92
C ILE A 3 22.20 -35.32 -15.62
N VAL A 4 20.93 -35.51 -15.22
CA VAL A 4 20.44 -35.05 -13.92
C VAL A 4 20.88 -36.09 -12.87
N ARG A 5 21.89 -35.75 -12.07
CA ARG A 5 22.34 -36.62 -10.97
C ARG A 5 21.55 -36.31 -9.70
N ALA A 6 20.58 -37.15 -9.36
CA ALA A 6 19.87 -37.06 -8.10
C ALA A 6 20.75 -37.59 -6.95
N SER A 7 21.54 -36.71 -6.34
CA SER A 7 22.23 -36.97 -5.08
C SER A 7 21.23 -36.86 -3.94
N THR A 8 20.46 -37.92 -3.70
CA THR A 8 19.91 -38.45 -2.42
C THR A 8 18.76 -39.38 -2.82
N ILE A 9 18.72 -40.57 -2.22
CA ILE A 9 17.82 -41.69 -2.56
C ILE A 9 16.35 -41.26 -2.43
N ALA A 10 15.75 -40.78 -3.52
CA ALA A 10 14.31 -40.69 -3.69
C ALA A 10 13.86 -41.92 -4.49
N ALA A 11 12.93 -42.69 -3.94
CA ALA A 11 12.37 -43.86 -4.62
C ALA A 11 11.51 -43.40 -5.82
N ILE A 12 12.12 -43.37 -7.00
CA ILE A 12 11.42 -43.11 -8.26
C ILE A 12 10.49 -44.30 -8.55
N THR A 13 9.21 -44.16 -8.20
CA THR A 13 8.18 -45.13 -8.59
C THR A 13 7.72 -44.79 -10.01
N MET A 14 8.40 -45.35 -11.00
CA MET A 14 8.11 -45.08 -12.42
C MET A 14 6.99 -46.02 -12.91
N LEU A 15 5.78 -45.49 -13.11
CA LEU A 15 4.70 -46.22 -13.79
C LEU A 15 4.88 -46.07 -15.31
N MET A 16 5.66 -46.96 -15.93
CA MET A 16 5.85 -46.98 -17.39
C MET A 16 4.62 -47.55 -18.09
N ALA A 17 3.67 -46.69 -18.46
CA ALA A 17 2.71 -47.01 -19.51
C ALA A 17 3.39 -46.80 -20.88
N VAL A 18 3.97 -47.87 -21.44
CA VAL A 18 4.56 -47.87 -22.79
C VAL A 18 3.43 -47.87 -23.83
N GLY A 19 2.80 -46.72 -24.01
CA GLY A 19 1.89 -46.43 -25.12
C GLY A 19 2.58 -45.47 -26.08
N SER A 20 2.93 -45.91 -27.28
CA SER A 20 3.47 -45.08 -28.34
C SER A 20 2.42 -44.09 -28.84
N VAL A 21 2.23 -42.98 -28.13
CA VAL A 21 1.51 -41.81 -28.63
C VAL A 21 2.53 -40.92 -29.34
N LEU A 22 2.49 -40.94 -30.67
CA LEU A 22 3.28 -40.06 -31.53
C LEU A 22 2.52 -38.72 -31.63
N GLY A 23 3.11 -37.64 -31.10
CA GLY A 23 2.65 -36.26 -31.36
C GLY A 23 2.15 -35.43 -30.18
N ALA A 24 2.21 -35.91 -28.94
CA ALA A 24 1.88 -35.10 -27.77
C ALA A 24 3.14 -34.53 -27.11
N ASP A 25 3.07 -33.29 -26.62
CA ASP A 25 4.09 -32.69 -25.74
C ASP A 25 4.36 -33.64 -24.56
N ARG A 26 5.64 -33.92 -24.30
CA ARG A 26 6.05 -34.85 -23.25
C ARG A 26 6.64 -34.04 -22.10
N THR A 27 6.13 -34.27 -20.90
CA THR A 27 6.61 -33.62 -19.68
C THR A 27 7.20 -34.69 -18.76
N LEU A 28 8.45 -34.50 -18.34
CA LEU A 28 9.06 -35.30 -17.28
C LEU A 28 8.60 -34.72 -15.94
N ARG A 29 7.91 -35.53 -15.13
CA ARG A 29 7.48 -35.17 -13.78
C ARG A 29 8.45 -35.77 -12.77
N LEU A 30 9.12 -34.92 -12.01
CA LEU A 30 10.07 -35.29 -10.96
C LEU A 30 9.46 -34.97 -9.61
N MET A 31 9.45 -35.92 -8.68
CA MET A 31 9.06 -35.65 -7.29
C MET A 31 10.31 -35.27 -6.50
N VAL A 32 10.40 -34.02 -6.06
CA VAL A 32 11.52 -33.50 -5.25
C VAL A 32 10.93 -32.98 -3.94
N ASP A 33 11.32 -33.58 -2.82
CA ASP A 33 10.87 -33.21 -1.47
C ASP A 33 9.33 -33.15 -1.28
N GLY A 34 8.60 -33.97 -2.05
CA GLY A 34 7.13 -34.04 -1.99
C GLY A 34 6.42 -33.06 -2.94
N GLU A 35 7.16 -32.24 -3.68
CA GLU A 35 6.64 -31.36 -4.72
C GLU A 35 6.91 -31.93 -6.12
N GLU A 36 5.99 -31.67 -7.05
CA GLU A 36 6.06 -32.15 -8.43
C GLU A 36 6.70 -31.08 -9.34
N LEU A 37 7.86 -31.38 -9.90
CA LEU A 37 8.57 -30.56 -10.88
C LEU A 37 8.31 -31.09 -12.30
N GLU A 38 7.80 -30.23 -13.17
CA GLU A 38 7.51 -30.54 -14.57
C GLU A 38 8.61 -29.99 -15.51
N VAL A 39 9.30 -30.87 -16.23
CA VAL A 39 10.32 -30.53 -17.23
C VAL A 39 9.81 -30.87 -18.63
N PRO A 40 9.49 -29.89 -19.49
CA PRO A 40 9.06 -30.16 -20.86
C PRO A 40 10.22 -30.71 -21.69
N LEU A 41 9.95 -31.79 -22.43
CA LEU A 41 10.93 -32.49 -23.25
C LEU A 41 10.79 -32.10 -24.72
N LYS A 42 11.89 -32.19 -25.45
CA LYS A 42 11.91 -31.94 -26.89
C LYS A 42 11.00 -32.91 -27.64
N SER A 43 10.19 -32.39 -28.55
CA SER A 43 9.24 -33.20 -29.32
C SER A 43 9.97 -34.30 -30.10
N GLY A 44 9.44 -35.53 -30.03
CA GLY A 44 10.00 -36.70 -30.72
C GLY A 44 11.17 -37.38 -30.00
N GLN A 45 11.62 -36.88 -28.84
CA GLN A 45 12.73 -37.50 -28.13
C GLN A 45 12.29 -38.73 -27.30
N LEU A 46 13.19 -39.71 -27.22
CA LEU A 46 13.11 -40.86 -26.33
C LEU A 46 13.86 -40.55 -25.04
N MET A 47 13.21 -40.76 -23.90
CA MET A 47 13.91 -40.83 -22.60
C MET A 47 14.73 -42.11 -22.56
N SER A 48 15.98 -42.04 -22.11
CA SER A 48 16.81 -43.23 -21.88
C SER A 48 16.99 -43.47 -20.38
N LEU A 49 16.84 -44.72 -19.96
CA LEU A 49 17.27 -45.18 -18.64
C LEU A 49 18.73 -45.63 -18.75
N LEU A 50 19.60 -45.04 -17.94
CA LEU A 50 21.01 -45.37 -17.87
C LEU A 50 21.22 -46.62 -16.98
N ALA A 51 22.39 -47.24 -17.08
CA ALA A 51 22.70 -48.51 -16.42
C ALA A 51 22.76 -48.41 -14.87
N ASP A 52 22.92 -47.21 -14.35
CA ASP A 52 22.90 -46.85 -12.94
C ASP A 52 21.49 -46.52 -12.41
N GLY A 53 20.49 -46.50 -13.29
CA GLY A 53 19.11 -46.14 -12.95
C GLY A 53 18.76 -44.67 -13.18
N ASP A 54 19.72 -43.86 -13.65
CA ASP A 54 19.45 -42.46 -13.99
C ASP A 54 18.58 -42.35 -15.25
N VAL A 55 17.80 -41.26 -15.35
CA VAL A 55 17.02 -40.93 -16.55
C VAL A 55 17.74 -39.82 -17.31
N ALA A 56 18.01 -40.03 -18.60
CA ALA A 56 18.53 -39.00 -19.49
C ALA A 56 17.45 -38.57 -20.50
N ALA A 57 17.27 -37.26 -20.62
CA ALA A 57 16.38 -36.61 -21.57
C ALA A 57 16.97 -35.25 -21.99
N GLU A 58 16.60 -34.74 -23.16
CA GLU A 58 16.92 -33.39 -23.62
C GLU A 58 15.68 -32.52 -23.36
N ALA A 59 15.88 -31.50 -22.53
CA ALA A 59 14.84 -30.51 -22.29
C ALA A 59 14.48 -29.81 -23.62
N ALA A 60 13.25 -29.32 -23.72
CA ALA A 60 12.86 -28.45 -24.83
C ALA A 60 13.80 -27.22 -24.91
N ASP A 61 14.01 -26.70 -26.13
CA ASP A 61 14.96 -25.60 -26.39
C ASP A 61 14.68 -24.40 -25.44
N GLY A 62 15.74 -23.87 -24.81
CA GLY A 62 15.67 -22.79 -23.82
C GLY A 62 16.03 -23.17 -22.38
N PHE A 63 16.28 -24.47 -22.12
CA PHE A 63 16.64 -25.02 -20.80
C PHE A 63 18.08 -25.57 -20.69
N THR A 64 18.95 -25.30 -21.66
CA THR A 64 20.31 -25.84 -21.68
C THR A 64 21.31 -24.84 -21.12
N CYS A 65 21.96 -25.16 -19.99
CA CYS A 65 23.28 -24.61 -19.70
C CYS A 65 24.24 -25.06 -20.80
N SER A 66 25.15 -24.20 -21.26
CA SER A 66 26.27 -24.63 -22.09
C SER A 66 27.21 -25.41 -21.18
N THR A 67 27.06 -26.72 -21.19
CA THR A 67 28.03 -27.62 -20.59
C THR A 67 29.24 -27.71 -21.54
N GLU A 68 30.01 -26.63 -21.69
CA GLU A 68 31.35 -26.78 -22.24
C GLU A 68 32.21 -27.52 -21.18
N PRO A 69 33.02 -28.51 -21.57
CA PRO A 69 33.79 -29.34 -20.63
C PRO A 69 34.74 -28.55 -19.72
N GLU A 70 35.10 -27.33 -20.11
CA GLU A 70 35.99 -26.45 -19.36
C GLU A 70 35.25 -25.53 -18.37
N GLN A 71 33.91 -25.50 -18.41
CA GLN A 71 33.06 -24.66 -17.56
C GLN A 71 31.83 -25.46 -17.08
N PRO A 72 32.01 -26.32 -16.05
CA PRO A 72 30.96 -27.21 -15.54
C PRO A 72 29.86 -26.48 -14.75
N ASP A 73 30.12 -25.23 -14.38
CA ASP A 73 29.18 -24.36 -13.70
C ASP A 73 28.36 -23.65 -14.78
N CYS A 74 27.02 -23.69 -14.67
CA CYS A 74 26.06 -23.06 -15.59
C CYS A 74 26.17 -21.51 -15.62
N ASP A 75 27.36 -20.94 -15.51
CA ASP A 75 27.66 -19.50 -15.47
C ASP A 75 27.26 -18.81 -16.79
N ASP A 76 27.04 -19.57 -17.86
CA ASP A 76 26.52 -19.08 -19.13
C ASP A 76 24.99 -18.90 -19.14
N VAL A 77 24.27 -19.44 -18.14
CA VAL A 77 22.83 -19.23 -17.97
C VAL A 77 22.60 -17.81 -17.46
N GLN A 78 22.52 -16.89 -18.41
CA GLN A 78 22.17 -15.51 -18.13
C GLN A 78 20.73 -15.44 -17.62
N VAL A 79 20.57 -14.96 -16.38
CA VAL A 79 19.28 -14.50 -15.89
C VAL A 79 18.99 -13.15 -16.55
N SER A 80 17.79 -12.99 -17.12
CA SER A 80 17.43 -11.74 -17.82
C SER A 80 15.96 -11.38 -17.60
N LEU A 81 15.75 -10.18 -17.09
CA LEU A 81 14.49 -9.44 -17.00
C LEU A 81 14.38 -8.36 -18.09
N ASP A 82 15.33 -8.30 -19.02
CA ASP A 82 15.34 -7.32 -20.10
C ASP A 82 14.24 -7.54 -21.15
N GLN A 83 13.46 -6.49 -21.41
CA GLN A 83 12.45 -6.46 -22.47
C GLN A 83 13.06 -6.35 -23.87
N SER A 84 14.28 -5.81 -24.02
CA SER A 84 14.86 -5.47 -25.33
C SER A 84 15.03 -6.69 -26.25
N ASN A 85 15.20 -7.87 -25.65
CA ASN A 85 15.40 -9.13 -26.35
C ASN A 85 14.14 -10.03 -26.33
N ASN A 86 13.02 -9.55 -25.74
CA ASN A 86 11.78 -10.29 -25.55
C ASN A 86 11.94 -11.63 -24.79
N LEU A 87 12.98 -11.73 -23.96
CA LEU A 87 13.27 -12.93 -23.17
C LEU A 87 12.85 -12.78 -21.71
N GLY A 88 12.84 -11.55 -21.20
CA GLY A 88 12.28 -11.22 -19.90
C GLY A 88 11.48 -9.93 -19.94
N TYR A 89 10.73 -9.67 -18.87
CA TYR A 89 10.10 -8.39 -18.64
C TYR A 89 9.72 -8.22 -17.18
N PHE A 90 9.55 -6.96 -16.79
CA PHE A 90 8.87 -6.56 -15.58
C PHE A 90 8.05 -5.32 -15.91
N THR A 91 6.74 -5.38 -15.67
CA THR A 91 5.80 -4.30 -15.98
C THR A 91 4.84 -4.06 -14.81
N VAL A 92 4.34 -2.83 -14.73
CA VAL A 92 3.38 -2.37 -13.72
C VAL A 92 2.26 -1.64 -14.44
N SER A 93 1.00 -1.97 -14.15
CA SER A 93 -0.15 -1.31 -14.74
C SER A 93 -1.37 -1.30 -13.79
N PRO A 94 -2.05 -0.16 -13.60
CA PRO A 94 -1.73 1.16 -14.15
C PRO A 94 -0.52 1.82 -13.46
N ASN A 95 0.08 2.81 -14.12
CA ASN A 95 1.07 3.74 -13.58
C ASN A 95 0.92 5.09 -14.33
N PRO A 96 0.47 6.18 -13.69
CA PRO A 96 0.21 6.33 -12.24
C PRO A 96 -0.96 5.48 -11.72
N VAL A 97 -1.03 5.31 -10.40
CA VAL A 97 -2.12 4.61 -9.68
C VAL A 97 -2.66 5.48 -8.56
N THR A 98 -3.97 5.51 -8.38
CA THR A 98 -4.59 6.22 -7.24
C THR A 98 -4.54 5.36 -5.97
N GLN A 99 -4.09 5.93 -4.85
CA GLN A 99 -4.08 5.24 -3.54
C GLN A 99 -5.45 4.64 -3.22
N GLY A 100 -5.45 3.40 -2.73
CA GLY A 100 -6.67 2.63 -2.46
C GLY A 100 -7.18 1.80 -3.64
N GLN A 101 -6.71 2.07 -4.86
CA GLN A 101 -6.95 1.18 -6.01
C GLN A 101 -5.98 0.00 -6.01
N SER A 102 -6.12 -0.89 -7.00
CA SER A 102 -5.20 -2.00 -7.23
C SER A 102 -4.39 -1.79 -8.50
N LEU A 103 -3.16 -2.27 -8.49
CA LEU A 103 -2.31 -2.39 -9.67
C LEU A 103 -1.95 -3.86 -9.93
N THR A 104 -1.53 -4.16 -11.15
CA THR A 104 -1.07 -5.47 -11.56
C THR A 104 0.40 -5.37 -11.95
N LEU A 105 1.21 -6.23 -11.34
CA LEU A 105 2.59 -6.46 -11.75
C LEU A 105 2.64 -7.73 -12.58
N GLU A 106 3.37 -7.70 -13.68
CA GLU A 106 3.60 -8.85 -14.53
C GLU A 106 5.09 -9.00 -14.80
N TRP A 107 5.59 -10.22 -14.70
CA TRP A 107 7.01 -10.48 -14.89
C TRP A 107 7.27 -11.82 -15.54
N ARG A 108 8.44 -11.89 -16.16
CA ARG A 108 9.05 -13.10 -16.67
C ARG A 108 10.55 -12.90 -16.67
N ALA A 109 11.28 -13.83 -16.06
CA ALA A 109 12.74 -13.85 -16.11
C ALA A 109 13.21 -15.10 -16.86
N ARG A 110 13.97 -14.92 -17.93
CA ARG A 110 14.65 -16.03 -18.59
C ARG A 110 15.77 -16.53 -17.70
N GLY A 111 15.93 -17.85 -17.61
CA GLY A 111 17.06 -18.48 -16.92
C GLY A 111 16.99 -18.43 -15.40
N ALA A 112 15.98 -17.78 -14.81
CA ALA A 112 15.77 -17.73 -13.37
C ALA A 112 15.11 -19.01 -12.84
N TRP A 113 15.51 -19.43 -11.65
CA TRP A 113 14.86 -20.48 -10.86
C TRP A 113 13.90 -19.91 -9.83
N GLU A 114 14.24 -18.75 -9.27
CA GLU A 114 13.44 -18.03 -8.29
C GLU A 114 13.50 -16.53 -8.55
N CYS A 115 12.47 -15.83 -8.08
CA CYS A 115 12.44 -14.37 -8.06
C CYS A 115 11.99 -13.88 -6.67
N GLU A 116 12.27 -12.63 -6.36
CA GLU A 116 11.86 -11.95 -5.13
C GLU A 116 11.37 -10.54 -5.45
N GLY A 117 10.16 -10.22 -5.00
CA GLY A 117 9.58 -8.87 -5.11
C GLY A 117 10.03 -7.98 -3.96
N SER A 118 10.25 -6.69 -4.24
CA SER A 118 10.65 -5.67 -3.25
C SER A 118 10.05 -4.29 -3.53
N GLY A 119 10.18 -3.36 -2.57
CA GLY A 119 9.86 -1.93 -2.77
C GLY A 119 8.43 -1.49 -2.42
N LEU A 120 7.47 -2.42 -2.27
CA LEU A 120 6.09 -2.12 -1.86
C LEU A 120 5.80 -2.67 -0.45
N SER A 121 6.40 -2.08 0.57
CA SER A 121 6.20 -2.47 1.98
C SER A 121 4.72 -2.39 2.39
N GLY A 122 4.26 -3.31 3.23
CA GLY A 122 2.86 -3.36 3.66
C GLY A 122 1.89 -3.91 2.62
N THR A 123 2.40 -4.46 1.51
CA THR A 123 1.60 -5.13 0.47
C THR A 123 1.95 -6.61 0.34
N ASN A 124 1.18 -7.35 -0.46
CA ASN A 124 1.47 -8.74 -0.84
C ASN A 124 2.53 -8.87 -1.95
N TRP A 125 3.17 -7.78 -2.40
CA TRP A 125 4.19 -7.86 -3.45
C TRP A 125 5.48 -8.52 -2.96
N SER A 126 5.91 -8.21 -1.73
CA SER A 126 7.24 -8.59 -1.24
C SER A 126 7.37 -10.10 -1.00
N GLY A 127 8.57 -10.63 -1.19
CA GLY A 127 8.92 -12.04 -0.93
C GLY A 127 9.04 -12.89 -2.19
N GLN A 128 9.13 -14.22 -2.00
CA GLN A 128 9.45 -15.18 -3.06
C GLN A 128 8.34 -15.26 -4.13
N LEU A 129 8.79 -15.33 -5.38
CA LEU A 129 8.01 -15.35 -6.60
C LEU A 129 8.53 -16.48 -7.51
N ASN A 130 7.64 -17.03 -8.33
CA ASN A 130 8.04 -17.89 -9.44
C ASN A 130 8.80 -17.07 -10.51
N PRO A 131 9.63 -17.70 -11.36
CA PRO A 131 10.34 -17.02 -12.45
C PRO A 131 9.46 -16.23 -13.43
N ALA A 132 8.18 -16.55 -13.51
CA ALA A 132 7.19 -15.80 -14.27
C ALA A 132 5.85 -15.80 -13.54
N GLY A 133 5.09 -14.72 -13.71
CA GLY A 133 3.78 -14.60 -13.10
C GLY A 133 3.14 -13.23 -13.24
N SER A 134 1.99 -13.12 -12.61
CA SER A 134 1.27 -11.87 -12.43
C SER A 134 0.75 -11.79 -10.99
N ARG A 135 0.75 -10.58 -10.41
CA ARG A 135 0.25 -10.34 -9.06
C ARG A 135 -0.50 -9.02 -9.00
N THR A 136 -1.73 -9.07 -8.51
CA THR A 136 -2.50 -7.87 -8.16
C THR A 136 -2.17 -7.43 -6.74
N VAL A 137 -1.91 -6.13 -6.59
CA VAL A 137 -1.50 -5.49 -5.34
C VAL A 137 -2.42 -4.32 -5.04
N GLY A 138 -2.98 -4.30 -3.84
CA GLY A 138 -3.74 -3.16 -3.34
C GLY A 138 -2.81 -2.04 -2.85
N THR A 139 -3.13 -0.79 -3.20
CA THR A 139 -2.30 0.38 -2.91
C THR A 139 -2.74 1.15 -1.67
N SER A 140 -3.77 0.69 -0.94
CA SER A 140 -4.28 1.37 0.26
C SER A 140 -3.19 1.66 1.29
N ASN A 141 -2.14 0.84 1.36
CA ASN A 141 -1.05 0.96 2.33
C ASN A 141 0.18 1.73 1.81
N LEU A 142 0.16 2.21 0.56
CA LEU A 142 1.26 2.96 -0.02
C LEU A 142 1.08 4.44 0.29
N SER A 143 2.15 5.16 0.64
CA SER A 143 2.14 6.62 0.70
C SER A 143 2.00 7.22 -0.70
N VAL A 144 1.51 8.46 -0.78
CA VAL A 144 1.36 9.19 -2.05
C VAL A 144 2.73 9.68 -2.50
N GLY A 145 2.91 9.81 -3.82
CA GLY A 145 4.16 10.20 -4.46
C GLY A 145 4.88 9.03 -5.11
N ASP A 146 6.18 9.19 -5.33
CA ASP A 146 7.00 8.18 -6.00
C ASP A 146 7.36 7.03 -5.06
N ALA A 147 6.99 5.81 -5.46
CA ALA A 147 7.43 4.57 -4.85
C ALA A 147 8.31 3.78 -5.83
N SER A 148 9.39 3.16 -5.35
CA SER A 148 10.20 2.25 -6.16
C SER A 148 9.68 0.83 -5.96
N VAL A 149 9.31 0.15 -7.05
CA VAL A 149 8.94 -1.27 -7.02
C VAL A 149 9.98 -2.10 -7.76
N GLY A 150 10.50 -3.12 -7.08
CA GLY A 150 11.61 -3.93 -7.57
C GLY A 150 11.26 -5.41 -7.70
N ILE A 151 11.99 -6.08 -8.59
CA ILE A 151 12.07 -7.54 -8.68
C ILE A 151 13.53 -7.94 -8.91
N GLU A 152 13.97 -8.98 -8.21
CA GLU A 152 15.25 -9.64 -8.46
C GLU A 152 15.00 -11.11 -8.78
N CYS A 153 15.64 -11.63 -9.81
CA CYS A 153 15.53 -13.02 -10.22
C CYS A 153 16.89 -13.68 -10.24
N ARG A 154 16.98 -14.93 -9.80
CA ARG A 154 18.24 -15.62 -9.53
C ARG A 154 18.23 -17.06 -10.05
N ASN A 155 19.41 -17.54 -10.40
CA ASN A 155 19.71 -18.95 -10.63
C ASN A 155 21.11 -19.24 -10.08
N GLY A 156 21.17 -19.76 -8.86
CA GLY A 156 22.44 -19.93 -8.14
C GLY A 156 23.12 -18.59 -7.87
N ALA A 157 24.36 -18.42 -8.36
CA ALA A 157 25.14 -17.21 -8.18
C ALA A 157 24.80 -16.08 -9.18
N VAL A 158 24.07 -16.39 -10.27
CA VAL A 158 23.71 -15.42 -11.31
C VAL A 158 22.37 -14.78 -10.98
N SER A 159 22.28 -13.45 -11.07
CA SER A 159 21.03 -12.71 -10.88
C SER A 159 20.88 -11.54 -11.85
N ASP A 160 19.62 -11.14 -12.08
CA ASP A 160 19.26 -9.89 -12.73
C ASP A 160 18.16 -9.20 -11.91
N GLN A 161 18.12 -7.87 -11.94
CA GLN A 161 17.18 -7.08 -11.16
C GLN A 161 16.60 -5.92 -11.98
N ARG A 162 15.34 -5.58 -11.72
CA ARG A 162 14.66 -4.44 -12.32
C ARG A 162 13.89 -3.66 -11.27
N SER A 163 13.80 -2.36 -11.49
CA SER A 163 12.98 -1.46 -10.69
C SER A 163 12.21 -0.51 -11.59
N ILE A 164 10.95 -0.26 -11.22
CA ILE A 164 10.05 0.71 -11.86
C ILE A 164 9.70 1.77 -10.82
N THR A 165 9.67 3.03 -11.23
CA THR A 165 9.10 4.11 -10.40
C THR A 165 7.59 4.10 -10.61
N LEU A 166 6.86 3.88 -9.53
CA LEU A 166 5.41 3.91 -9.44
C LEU A 166 4.98 5.25 -8.85
N GLU A 167 4.18 6.00 -9.58
CA GLU A 167 3.57 7.23 -9.08
C GLU A 167 2.23 6.91 -8.41
N VAL A 168 2.13 7.14 -7.10
CA VAL A 168 0.90 6.95 -6.31
C VAL A 168 0.21 8.29 -6.13
N LEU A 169 -0.95 8.45 -6.74
CA LEU A 169 -1.76 9.67 -6.66
C LEU A 169 -2.67 9.65 -5.43
N GLU A 170 -3.04 10.84 -4.95
CA GLU A 170 -4.09 10.96 -3.93
C GLU A 170 -5.43 10.42 -4.44
N PRO A 171 -6.28 9.86 -3.57
CA PRO A 171 -7.65 9.50 -3.93
C PRO A 171 -8.40 10.73 -4.43
N ASP A 172 -8.88 10.69 -5.67
CA ASP A 172 -9.84 11.66 -6.18
C ASP A 172 -11.07 11.64 -5.26
N ASP A 173 -11.36 12.77 -4.63
CA ASP A 173 -12.55 12.94 -3.79
C ASP A 173 -13.83 13.17 -4.61
N GLY A 174 -13.70 13.10 -5.95
CA GLY A 174 -14.77 13.10 -6.93
C GLY A 174 -15.40 14.47 -7.13
N ASN A 175 -14.84 15.54 -6.57
CA ASN A 175 -15.54 16.83 -6.52
C ASN A 175 -14.68 18.07 -6.81
N GLY A 176 -13.55 17.89 -7.51
CA GLY A 176 -12.71 18.97 -8.01
C GLY A 176 -11.39 19.09 -7.25
N ASP A 177 -10.36 19.56 -7.94
CA ASP A 177 -9.01 19.70 -7.38
C ASP A 177 -9.06 20.47 -6.05
N PRO A 178 -8.22 20.10 -5.06
CA PRO A 178 -8.03 20.94 -3.90
C PRO A 178 -7.65 22.36 -4.37
N PRO A 179 -8.03 23.41 -3.61
CA PRO A 179 -7.70 24.76 -4.01
C PRO A 179 -6.19 24.89 -4.27
N GLU A 180 -5.81 25.59 -5.35
CA GLU A 180 -4.42 25.77 -5.85
C GLU A 180 -3.42 26.19 -4.76
N SER A 181 -3.91 26.76 -3.65
CA SER A 181 -3.14 27.09 -2.45
C SER A 181 -2.61 25.91 -1.63
N CYS A 182 -2.92 24.66 -1.98
CA CYS A 182 -2.52 23.49 -1.20
C CYS A 182 -1.15 22.92 -1.56
N ASP A 183 -0.60 23.23 -2.73
CA ASP A 183 0.64 22.64 -3.24
C ASP A 183 1.87 22.97 -2.38
N ASP A 184 1.87 24.13 -1.71
CA ASP A 184 2.96 24.58 -0.85
C ASP A 184 2.83 24.11 0.60
N ARG A 185 1.73 23.42 0.96
CA ARG A 185 1.45 23.03 2.35
C ARG A 185 1.87 21.58 2.59
N PRO A 186 2.58 21.29 3.69
CA PRO A 186 2.96 19.93 4.02
C PRO A 186 1.71 19.10 4.33
N THR A 187 1.38 18.16 3.45
CA THR A 187 0.30 17.19 3.67
C THR A 187 0.89 15.90 4.27
N LEU A 188 0.16 15.24 5.17
CA LEU A 188 0.61 13.96 5.74
C LEU A 188 0.79 12.85 4.72
N SER A 189 0.16 12.96 3.55
CA SER A 189 0.38 12.03 2.45
C SER A 189 1.84 11.96 1.99
N THR A 190 2.62 13.03 2.21
CA THR A 190 4.05 13.11 1.91
C THR A 190 4.96 12.59 3.02
N VAL A 191 4.42 12.31 4.21
CA VAL A 191 5.21 11.86 5.37
C VAL A 191 5.31 10.34 5.34
N PRO A 192 6.53 9.75 5.29
CA PRO A 192 6.70 8.31 5.24
C PRO A 192 6.01 7.60 6.41
N GLY A 193 5.27 6.53 6.10
CA GLY A 193 4.53 5.74 7.08
C GLY A 193 3.12 6.24 7.39
N TRP A 194 2.74 7.41 6.88
CA TRP A 194 1.35 7.87 6.88
C TRP A 194 0.69 7.61 5.54
N SER A 195 -0.60 7.27 5.60
CA SER A 195 -1.45 7.13 4.43
C SER A 195 -2.88 7.48 4.80
N ARG A 196 -3.66 7.91 3.81
CA ARG A 196 -5.06 8.25 4.02
C ARG A 196 -5.85 6.96 4.29
N GLU A 197 -6.73 6.99 5.28
CA GLU A 197 -7.67 5.90 5.52
C GLU A 197 -8.76 5.96 4.46
N THR A 198 -8.87 4.87 3.69
CA THR A 198 -9.90 4.72 2.66
C THR A 198 -11.07 3.85 3.15
N ASP A 199 -10.96 3.26 4.34
CA ASP A 199 -12.01 2.44 4.95
C ASP A 199 -12.17 2.77 6.43
N ILE A 200 -13.13 3.66 6.73
CA ILE A 200 -13.49 3.99 8.11
C ILE A 200 -14.58 3.03 8.62
N GLY A 201 -14.28 2.29 9.69
CA GLY A 201 -15.24 1.38 10.29
C GLY A 201 -16.47 2.12 10.83
N GLY A 202 -17.68 1.64 10.53
CA GLY A 202 -18.91 2.07 11.20
C GLY A 202 -20.15 2.24 10.32
N ASN A 203 -20.01 2.67 9.05
CA ASN A 203 -21.18 2.92 8.16
C ASN A 203 -20.93 2.78 6.65
N GLY A 204 -19.76 2.31 6.18
CA GLY A 204 -19.54 1.98 4.76
C GLY A 204 -19.58 3.16 3.78
N GLY A 205 -19.43 4.40 4.27
CA GLY A 205 -19.34 5.60 3.45
C GLY A 205 -17.91 5.93 3.00
N ASN A 206 -17.77 6.77 1.97
CA ASN A 206 -16.49 7.26 1.50
C ASN A 206 -15.85 8.19 2.56
N PRO A 207 -14.69 7.84 3.16
CA PRO A 207 -14.03 8.69 4.17
C PRO A 207 -13.50 10.01 3.61
N ASN A 208 -13.55 10.21 2.30
CA ASN A 208 -13.16 11.45 1.65
C ASN A 208 -14.32 12.47 1.62
N ILE A 209 -15.56 12.03 1.83
CA ILE A 209 -16.76 12.86 1.72
C ILE A 209 -17.45 12.90 3.09
N TYR A 210 -17.50 14.07 3.72
CA TYR A 210 -18.09 14.25 5.04
C TYR A 210 -19.52 13.69 5.11
N THR A 211 -20.36 13.96 4.12
CA THR A 211 -21.77 13.52 4.12
C THR A 211 -21.93 12.01 3.99
N ASP A 212 -20.95 11.30 3.44
CA ASP A 212 -20.98 9.83 3.34
C ASP A 212 -20.63 9.19 4.68
N VAL A 213 -19.72 9.82 5.42
CA VAL A 213 -19.38 9.43 6.80
C VAL A 213 -20.52 9.80 7.76
N PHE A 214 -21.16 10.95 7.52
CA PHE A 214 -22.18 11.55 8.37
C PHE A 214 -23.50 11.77 7.58
N PRO A 215 -24.21 10.71 7.18
CA PRO A 215 -25.42 10.82 6.36
C PRO A 215 -26.53 11.57 7.10
N GLY A 216 -27.28 12.40 6.36
CA GLY A 216 -28.42 13.17 6.88
C GLY A 216 -28.03 14.41 7.70
N ASN A 217 -26.75 14.79 7.70
CA ASN A 217 -26.23 15.92 8.44
C ASN A 217 -25.53 16.89 7.49
N GLU A 218 -26.12 18.07 7.28
CA GLU A 218 -25.36 19.21 6.76
C GLU A 218 -24.22 19.48 7.74
N PHE A 219 -23.00 19.72 7.24
CA PHE A 219 -21.91 20.16 8.10
C PHE A 219 -22.42 21.32 8.94
N PRO A 220 -22.34 21.22 10.27
CA PRO A 220 -21.40 20.42 11.05
C PRO A 220 -22.04 19.25 11.83
N GLY A 221 -23.24 18.86 11.43
CA GLY A 221 -24.04 17.84 12.08
C GLY A 221 -25.03 18.37 13.10
N THR A 222 -26.13 17.63 13.23
CA THR A 222 -27.05 17.75 14.37
C THR A 222 -26.35 17.28 15.65
N SER A 223 -26.95 17.50 16.83
CA SER A 223 -26.39 17.13 18.16
C SER A 223 -26.13 15.63 18.39
N ASN A 224 -26.15 14.82 17.34
CA ASN A 224 -25.97 13.38 17.40
C ASN A 224 -24.46 13.05 17.41
N ASN A 225 -24.04 12.26 18.40
CA ASN A 225 -22.69 11.74 18.46
C ASN A 225 -22.50 10.70 17.36
N PHE A 226 -21.75 11.05 16.32
CA PHE A 226 -21.27 10.08 15.34
C PHE A 226 -19.97 9.48 15.82
N SER A 227 -19.71 8.22 15.49
CA SER A 227 -18.47 7.52 15.79
C SER A 227 -17.99 6.81 14.55
N PHE A 228 -16.81 7.20 14.06
CA PHE A 228 -16.06 6.42 13.09
C PHE A 228 -14.78 5.96 13.75
N SER A 229 -14.18 4.94 13.15
CA SER A 229 -12.97 4.33 13.64
C SER A 229 -11.81 4.61 12.68
N LEU A 230 -10.63 4.96 13.22
CA LEU A 230 -9.40 5.21 12.45
C LEU A 230 -8.22 4.36 12.96
N ARG A 231 -7.36 3.89 12.04
CA ARG A 231 -6.09 3.21 12.36
C ARG A 231 -5.01 4.22 12.77
N ARG A 232 -4.00 3.79 13.56
CA ARG A 232 -3.05 4.71 14.20
C ARG A 232 -2.00 5.32 13.25
N ASP A 233 -1.74 4.66 12.14
CA ASP A 233 -0.80 5.06 11.07
C ASP A 233 -1.54 5.77 9.91
N ARG A 234 -2.80 6.14 10.15
CA ARG A 234 -3.69 6.68 9.13
C ARG A 234 -4.29 7.99 9.56
N TYR A 235 -4.54 8.82 8.56
CA TYR A 235 -5.33 10.04 8.73
C TYR A 235 -6.56 9.96 7.83
N VAL A 236 -7.61 10.68 8.20
CA VAL A 236 -8.75 10.96 7.33
C VAL A 236 -8.74 12.43 6.97
N ALA A 237 -9.25 12.75 5.80
CA ALA A 237 -9.48 14.11 5.34
C ALA A 237 -10.86 14.13 4.68
N MET A 238 -11.87 14.57 5.41
CA MET A 238 -13.26 14.55 4.97
C MET A 238 -13.65 15.90 4.39
N ARG A 239 -13.89 15.96 3.09
CA ARG A 239 -14.32 17.18 2.40
C ARG A 239 -15.75 17.56 2.76
N PHE A 240 -16.00 18.84 2.97
CA PHE A 240 -17.33 19.41 3.11
C PHE A 240 -17.37 20.85 2.59
N THR A 241 -18.55 21.29 2.18
CA THR A 241 -18.83 22.71 1.87
C THR A 241 -19.62 23.31 3.02
N VAL A 242 -19.21 24.48 3.49
CA VAL A 242 -19.87 25.18 4.59
C VAL A 242 -21.23 25.68 4.11
N PRO A 243 -22.35 25.33 4.75
CA PRO A 243 -23.66 25.81 4.33
C PRO A 243 -23.85 27.31 4.66
N ASP A 244 -24.67 27.99 3.86
CA ASP A 244 -24.99 29.42 4.01
C ASP A 244 -25.64 29.77 5.37
N ASN A 245 -26.30 28.81 5.99
CA ASN A 245 -27.13 28.95 7.18
C ASN A 245 -26.52 28.29 8.42
N LEU A 246 -25.19 28.28 8.55
CA LEU A 246 -24.47 27.64 9.65
C LEU A 246 -24.96 28.15 11.04
N THR A 247 -25.77 27.35 11.73
CA THR A 247 -26.21 27.64 13.10
C THR A 247 -25.24 27.05 14.12
N GLY A 248 -24.79 27.86 15.07
CA GLY A 248 -23.63 27.58 15.92
C GLY A 248 -23.78 26.35 16.83
N LEU A 249 -22.71 25.54 16.84
CA LEU A 249 -22.39 24.36 17.68
C LEU A 249 -22.63 22.99 17.05
N GLY A 250 -21.64 22.12 17.23
CA GLY A 250 -21.71 20.69 16.93
C GLY A 250 -20.48 19.96 17.48
N SER A 251 -20.53 18.65 17.40
CA SER A 251 -19.67 17.76 18.16
C SER A 251 -19.45 16.48 17.40
N TRP A 252 -18.19 16.05 17.33
CA TRP A 252 -17.79 14.78 16.76
C TRP A 252 -17.27 13.86 17.87
N ARG A 253 -17.56 12.56 17.78
CA ARG A 253 -16.88 11.55 18.59
C ARG A 253 -16.06 10.70 17.65
N VAL A 254 -14.75 10.71 17.82
CA VAL A 254 -13.88 9.82 17.05
C VAL A 254 -13.37 8.76 17.99
N ALA A 255 -13.39 7.51 17.54
CA ALA A 255 -12.87 6.38 18.28
C ALA A 255 -11.71 5.74 17.50
N PRO A 256 -10.73 5.13 18.17
CA PRO A 256 -9.71 4.33 17.49
C PRO A 256 -10.31 3.01 16.97
N MET A 257 -9.81 2.48 15.85
CA MET A 257 -10.17 1.14 15.32
C MET A 257 -9.73 -0.05 16.18
N THR A 258 -9.20 0.18 17.38
CA THR A 258 -8.70 -0.92 18.20
C THR A 258 -9.86 -1.80 18.66
N GLY A 259 -10.00 -2.97 18.04
CA GLY A 259 -10.97 -3.98 18.46
C GLY A 259 -10.89 -4.21 19.97
N ALA A 260 -11.92 -3.75 20.70
CA ALA A 260 -12.17 -3.96 22.12
C ALA A 260 -10.99 -3.77 23.11
N GLY A 261 -9.94 -3.03 22.73
CA GLY A 261 -8.79 -2.73 23.58
C GLY A 261 -8.92 -1.37 24.26
N SER A 262 -8.52 -1.27 25.53
CA SER A 262 -8.60 -0.07 26.38
C SER A 262 -8.28 1.25 25.64
N PRO A 263 -9.12 2.30 25.76
CA PRO A 263 -8.89 3.60 25.14
C PRO A 263 -7.49 4.14 25.39
N SER A 264 -6.92 3.92 26.58
CA SER A 264 -5.60 4.43 26.99
C SER A 264 -4.45 4.02 26.07
N ALA A 265 -4.61 3.00 25.23
CA ALA A 265 -3.59 2.60 24.26
C ALA A 265 -3.64 3.43 22.96
N ALA A 266 -4.73 4.14 22.68
CA ALA A 266 -5.06 4.71 21.37
C ALA A 266 -4.13 5.83 20.88
N GLY A 267 -3.35 6.42 21.77
CA GLY A 267 -2.60 7.65 21.47
C GLY A 267 -3.48 8.91 21.58
N ARG A 268 -2.86 10.06 21.36
CA ARG A 268 -3.53 11.37 21.28
C ARG A 268 -4.16 11.51 19.90
N MET A 269 -5.27 12.22 19.82
CA MET A 269 -5.93 12.50 18.55
C MET A 269 -5.74 13.97 18.18
N PHE A 270 -5.47 14.21 16.90
CA PHE A 270 -5.31 15.55 16.35
C PHE A 270 -6.32 15.73 15.25
N ALA A 271 -6.98 16.90 15.25
CA ALA A 271 -7.95 17.23 14.23
C ALA A 271 -7.84 18.68 13.81
N THR A 272 -8.04 18.92 12.51
CA THR A 272 -7.99 20.25 11.92
C THR A 272 -9.18 20.44 10.97
N ILE A 273 -9.57 21.69 10.75
CA ILE A 273 -10.45 22.08 9.66
C ILE A 273 -9.66 23.10 8.85
N THR A 274 -9.28 22.71 7.64
CA THR A 274 -8.43 23.52 6.76
C THR A 274 -8.92 23.43 5.33
N ARG A 275 -8.37 24.23 4.42
CA ARG A 275 -8.70 24.16 2.99
C ARG A 275 -8.00 23.02 2.25
N CYS A 276 -7.07 22.33 2.91
CA CYS A 276 -6.23 21.32 2.28
C CYS A 276 -6.40 19.94 2.95
N PRO A 277 -6.51 18.86 2.17
CA PRO A 277 -6.62 17.52 2.71
C PRO A 277 -5.32 17.12 3.42
N GLY A 278 -5.42 16.55 4.61
CA GLY A 278 -4.27 16.05 5.36
C GLY A 278 -3.32 17.14 5.88
N ASP A 279 -3.78 18.39 5.92
CA ASP A 279 -3.03 19.51 6.48
C ASP A 279 -3.22 19.61 8.00
N PHE A 280 -2.14 19.34 8.72
CA PHE A 280 -2.07 19.40 10.18
C PHE A 280 -1.09 20.48 10.68
N ASP A 281 -0.57 21.32 9.79
CA ASP A 281 0.36 22.39 10.15
C ASP A 281 -0.42 23.60 10.70
N VAL A 282 -0.60 23.60 12.02
CA VAL A 282 -1.33 24.65 12.75
C VAL A 282 -0.57 25.99 12.73
N ALA A 283 0.75 25.99 12.45
CA ALA A 283 1.57 27.19 12.47
C ALA A 283 1.28 28.08 11.25
N THR A 284 0.90 27.45 10.14
CA THR A 284 0.54 28.12 8.89
C THR A 284 -0.95 28.41 8.78
N PHE A 285 -1.71 28.24 9.86
CA PHE A 285 -3.11 28.61 9.87
C PHE A 285 -3.24 30.13 9.71
N GLU A 286 -3.60 30.53 8.49
CA GLU A 286 -4.24 31.82 8.24
C GLU A 286 -5.47 31.97 9.15
N ASP A 287 -5.98 33.20 9.31
CA ASP A 287 -7.12 33.57 10.17
C ASP A 287 -8.44 32.77 9.96
N LYS A 288 -8.44 31.80 9.05
CA LYS A 288 -9.58 31.05 8.51
C LYS A 288 -9.45 29.52 8.65
N SER A 289 -8.46 29.04 9.40
CA SER A 289 -8.26 27.61 9.69
C SER A 289 -8.45 27.31 11.18
N CYS A 290 -8.78 26.05 11.48
CA CYS A 290 -9.02 25.59 12.83
C CYS A 290 -8.21 24.36 13.18
N GLY A 291 -7.74 24.31 14.42
CA GLY A 291 -7.03 23.16 14.95
C GLY A 291 -7.49 22.85 16.36
N ALA A 292 -7.50 21.56 16.67
CA ALA A 292 -7.53 21.12 18.04
C ALA A 292 -6.77 19.84 18.24
N ILE A 293 -6.16 19.82 19.41
CA ILE A 293 -5.46 18.68 19.94
C ILE A 293 -6.38 18.09 21.00
N ALA A 294 -6.92 16.89 20.73
CA ALA A 294 -7.66 16.14 21.71
C ALA A 294 -6.68 15.23 22.49
N THR A 295 -6.50 15.52 23.77
CA THR A 295 -5.54 14.83 24.64
C THR A 295 -6.08 13.54 25.25
N THR A 296 -7.32 13.15 24.96
CA THR A 296 -7.97 11.98 25.58
C THR A 296 -8.05 10.81 24.62
N SER A 297 -7.92 9.62 25.20
CA SER A 297 -8.02 8.32 24.55
C SER A 297 -9.38 7.99 23.91
N GLU A 298 -10.46 8.60 24.43
CA GLU A 298 -11.74 8.67 23.75
C GLU A 298 -11.90 10.11 23.26
N GLY A 299 -11.73 10.31 21.96
CA GLY A 299 -11.60 11.62 21.35
C GLY A 299 -12.96 12.23 21.02
N ILE A 300 -13.69 12.73 22.01
CA ILE A 300 -14.83 13.61 21.70
C ILE A 300 -14.28 15.00 21.38
N ILE A 301 -14.37 15.40 20.12
CA ILE A 301 -14.02 16.73 19.64
C ILE A 301 -15.31 17.56 19.65
N ARG A 302 -15.41 18.52 20.57
CA ARG A 302 -16.48 19.53 20.53
C ARG A 302 -15.96 20.76 19.86
N THR A 303 -16.70 21.28 18.90
CA THR A 303 -16.16 22.28 17.99
C THR A 303 -17.07 23.47 18.02
N TYR A 304 -16.46 24.62 18.28
CA TYR A 304 -17.16 25.86 18.49
C TYR A 304 -16.76 26.76 17.33
N TRP A 305 -17.67 26.97 16.38
CA TRP A 305 -17.48 27.93 15.28
C TRP A 305 -18.49 29.07 15.39
N THR A 306 -18.17 30.19 14.77
CA THR A 306 -19.14 31.25 14.47
C THR A 306 -18.94 31.69 13.04
N VAL A 307 -20.00 32.20 12.42
CA VAL A 307 -19.84 33.00 11.22
C VAL A 307 -19.30 34.35 11.69
N GLY A 308 -18.05 34.67 11.34
CA GLY A 308 -17.36 35.92 11.73
C GLY A 308 -16.29 35.77 12.81
N ASN A 309 -15.63 36.89 13.12
CA ASN A 309 -14.39 36.89 13.92
C ASN A 309 -14.68 36.95 15.43
N THR A 310 -15.29 35.90 15.98
CA THR A 310 -15.45 35.77 17.43
C THR A 310 -14.17 35.20 18.03
N PRO A 311 -13.47 35.93 18.94
CA PRO A 311 -12.23 35.44 19.52
C PRO A 311 -12.40 34.06 20.15
N GLY A 312 -11.53 33.15 19.75
CA GLY A 312 -11.52 31.78 20.27
C GLY A 312 -12.52 30.84 19.61
N TYR A 313 -13.20 31.20 18.52
CA TYR A 313 -14.04 30.29 17.73
C TYR A 313 -13.50 30.13 16.33
N CYS A 314 -13.72 28.95 15.74
CA CYS A 314 -13.45 28.70 14.34
C CYS A 314 -14.16 29.68 13.41
N SER A 315 -13.38 30.39 12.59
CA SER A 315 -13.89 31.22 11.50
C SER A 315 -13.79 30.41 10.21
N ILE A 316 -14.94 29.99 9.68
CA ILE A 316 -15.08 29.34 8.38
C ILE A 316 -16.08 30.12 7.54
N GLU A 317 -15.82 30.22 6.24
CA GLU A 317 -16.67 30.98 5.33
C GLU A 317 -17.81 30.13 4.75
N PRO A 318 -19.07 30.61 4.77
CA PRO A 318 -20.15 29.96 4.05
C PRO A 318 -19.87 29.87 2.54
N GLY A 319 -20.26 28.76 1.93
CA GLY A 319 -20.04 28.46 0.52
C GLY A 319 -18.62 27.96 0.17
N GLU A 320 -17.66 28.07 1.09
CA GLU A 320 -16.29 27.59 0.87
C GLU A 320 -16.15 26.11 1.23
N THR A 321 -15.19 25.45 0.58
CA THR A 321 -14.86 24.04 0.81
C THR A 321 -13.72 23.92 1.81
N TYR A 322 -13.89 23.01 2.77
CA TYR A 322 -12.90 22.65 3.78
C TYR A 322 -12.78 21.13 3.91
N TYR A 323 -11.72 20.69 4.57
CA TYR A 323 -11.45 19.32 4.94
C TYR A 323 -11.41 19.22 6.45
N PHE A 324 -12.19 18.29 7.01
CA PHE A 324 -12.06 17.87 8.39
C PHE A 324 -11.02 16.75 8.46
N ASN A 325 -9.81 17.11 8.89
CA ASN A 325 -8.68 16.19 8.97
C ASN A 325 -8.60 15.60 10.38
N VAL A 326 -8.37 14.30 10.51
CA VAL A 326 -8.19 13.62 11.80
C VAL A 326 -7.10 12.55 11.72
N LEU A 327 -6.26 12.46 12.76
CA LEU A 327 -5.27 11.39 12.93
C LEU A 327 -5.15 10.96 14.41
N TYR A 328 -4.57 9.79 14.64
CA TYR A 328 -4.15 9.30 15.97
C TYR A 328 -2.63 9.20 16.03
N SER A 329 -1.99 9.64 17.12
CA SER A 329 -0.56 9.41 17.32
C SER A 329 -0.23 7.91 17.46
N VAL A 330 0.77 7.43 16.73
CA VAL A 330 1.35 6.09 16.94
C VAL A 330 2.40 6.13 18.05
N ASN A 331 2.19 5.35 19.13
CA ASN A 331 3.23 4.86 20.05
C ASN A 331 4.39 5.83 20.38
N GLY A 332 4.09 7.06 20.83
CA GLY A 332 5.12 7.99 21.30
C GLY A 332 5.88 8.76 20.21
N ALA A 333 5.57 8.56 18.93
CA ALA A 333 5.76 9.62 17.94
C ALA A 333 4.68 10.66 18.25
N ASP A 334 5.03 11.63 19.09
CA ASP A 334 4.12 12.68 19.52
C ASP A 334 3.81 13.51 18.28
N PRO A 335 2.55 13.80 17.95
CA PRO A 335 2.26 14.70 16.86
C PRO A 335 2.69 16.15 17.16
N GLU A 336 3.37 16.36 18.30
CA GLU A 336 4.18 17.53 18.62
C GLU A 336 5.52 17.58 17.83
N ASP A 337 5.92 16.50 17.15
CA ASP A 337 6.93 16.54 16.08
C ASP A 337 6.38 17.20 14.79
N PHE A 338 5.05 17.42 14.71
CA PHE A 338 4.46 18.33 13.74
C PHE A 338 4.37 19.73 14.38
N PRO A 339 5.14 20.71 13.90
CA PRO A 339 5.09 22.06 14.43
C PRO A 339 3.71 22.71 14.23
N PRO A 340 3.33 23.67 15.09
CA PRO A 340 4.21 24.32 16.04
C PRO A 340 4.14 23.70 17.43
N GLN A 341 5.34 23.52 17.97
CA GLN A 341 5.56 23.43 19.41
C GLN A 341 4.73 24.48 20.14
N GLN A 342 4.23 24.08 21.30
CA GLN A 342 3.48 24.86 22.29
C GLN A 342 4.09 26.26 22.62
N SER A 343 5.34 26.54 22.20
CA SER A 343 6.06 27.79 22.38
C SER A 343 5.37 29.01 21.74
N ASP A 344 4.67 28.85 20.62
CA ASP A 344 4.04 29.99 19.92
C ASP A 344 2.66 30.37 20.49
N CYS A 345 2.18 29.65 21.50
CA CYS A 345 0.84 29.81 22.04
C CYS A 345 0.79 30.73 23.27
N ASN A 346 1.83 31.54 23.50
CA ASN A 346 1.92 32.52 24.59
C ASN A 346 1.54 31.94 25.97
N GLY A 347 2.00 30.71 26.26
CA GLY A 347 1.71 30.04 27.54
C GLY A 347 0.25 29.61 27.73
N ARG A 348 -0.58 29.68 26.69
CA ARG A 348 -1.90 29.04 26.69
C ARG A 348 -1.72 27.58 26.27
N SER A 349 -2.33 26.66 27.00
CA SER A 349 -2.33 25.22 26.70
C SER A 349 -3.07 24.84 25.41
N ARG A 350 -3.39 25.82 24.55
CA ARG A 350 -4.29 25.70 23.39
C ARG A 350 -3.87 26.70 22.31
N CYS A 351 -3.68 26.21 21.09
CA CYS A 351 -3.25 26.98 19.92
C CYS A 351 -4.36 26.91 18.87
N GLY A 352 -4.71 28.04 18.24
CA GLY A 352 -5.77 28.12 17.23
C GLY A 352 -7.17 28.48 17.77
N HIS A 353 -8.08 28.78 16.85
CA HIS A 353 -9.51 29.00 17.08
C HIS A 353 -10.19 27.71 17.61
N TYR A 354 -11.07 27.77 18.64
CA TYR A 354 -11.52 26.60 19.42
C TYR A 354 -11.98 25.43 18.55
N LEU A 355 -11.31 24.29 18.69
CA LEU A 355 -12.00 23.03 18.93
C LEU A 355 -11.58 22.52 20.33
N GLN A 356 -12.57 22.21 21.18
CA GLN A 356 -12.35 21.77 22.55
C GLN A 356 -12.59 20.26 22.66
N PRO A 357 -11.61 19.45 23.08
CA PRO A 357 -11.90 18.10 23.51
C PRO A 357 -12.84 18.11 24.72
N ALA A 358 -13.91 17.31 24.69
CA ALA A 358 -14.78 17.16 25.85
C ALA A 358 -14.05 16.33 26.92
N LEU A 359 -13.67 16.96 28.02
CA LEU A 359 -13.21 16.26 29.22
C LEU A 359 -14.47 15.71 29.91
N PHE A 360 -14.55 14.39 30.05
CA PHE A 360 -15.54 13.69 30.88
C PHE A 360 -14.87 13.13 32.12
#